data_AF-A0A6B2LT71-F1
#
_entry.id   AF-A0A6B2LT71-F1
#
_cell.length_a   1.000
_cell.length_b   1.000
_cell.length_c   1.000
_cell.angle_alpha   90.00
_cell.angle_beta   90.00
_cell.angle_gamma   90.00
#
_symmetry.space_group_name_H-M   'P 1'
#
loop_
_entity.id
_entity.type
_entity.pdbx_description
1 polymer ?
#
loop_
_entity_poly.entity_id
_entity_poly.type
_entity_poly.pdbx_seq_one_letter_code
_entity_poly.pdbx_strand_id
1 'polypeptide(L)'
;MTGDGTKGYKDGPLKSARFNKPYGLVVDPSDNIIVADTHNHRIRKITPAGMVTTIAGDGNVGYLDGIPTESKLNCPRAVTFNANGDYLIAEDNHRIRRISVPDSD
;
A
#
# COMPACT_ATOMS: atom_id res chain seq x y z
N MET A 1 0.81 -16.73 7.96
CA MET A 1 2.16 -16.30 7.53
C MET A 1 2.00 -15.63 6.18
N THR A 2 2.22 -14.31 6.11
CA THR A 2 2.09 -13.45 4.92
C THR A 2 3.45 -13.34 4.21
N GLY A 3 3.51 -13.50 2.88
CA GLY A 3 4.75 -13.41 2.09
C GLY A 3 5.61 -14.68 2.08
N ASP A 4 6.58 -14.75 1.17
CA ASP A 4 7.54 -15.87 1.06
C ASP A 4 8.70 -15.82 2.09
N GLY A 5 8.65 -14.84 3.01
CA GLY A 5 9.69 -14.60 4.02
C GLY A 5 10.94 -13.88 3.49
N THR A 6 11.02 -13.58 2.19
CA THR A 6 12.15 -12.91 1.56
C THR A 6 11.82 -11.43 1.31
N LYS A 7 12.72 -10.53 1.72
CA LYS A 7 12.57 -9.10 1.41
C LYS A 7 12.57 -8.88 -0.11
N GLY A 8 11.71 -8.00 -0.59
CA GLY A 8 11.69 -7.58 -2.00
C GLY A 8 10.31 -7.13 -2.43
N TYR A 9 10.11 -6.97 -3.74
CA TYR A 9 8.84 -6.58 -4.33
C TYR A 9 8.33 -7.66 -5.28
N LYS A 10 7.11 -8.13 -5.03
CA LYS A 10 6.37 -9.03 -5.91
C LYS A 10 4.89 -9.01 -5.54
N ASP A 11 4.03 -8.69 -6.50
CA ASP A 11 2.57 -8.88 -6.41
C ASP A 11 2.18 -10.33 -6.74
N GLY A 12 0.93 -10.70 -6.47
CA GLY A 12 0.38 -12.03 -6.72
C GLY A 12 -0.11 -12.73 -5.45
N PRO A 13 -0.26 -14.07 -5.46
CA PRO A 13 -0.74 -14.81 -4.29
C PRO A 13 0.11 -14.54 -3.06
N LEU A 14 -0.53 -14.35 -1.91
CA LEU A 14 0.08 -13.94 -0.64
C LEU A 14 1.26 -14.82 -0.22
N LYS A 15 1.25 -16.11 -0.57
CA LYS A 15 2.35 -17.06 -0.28
C LYS A 15 3.63 -16.80 -1.09
N SER A 16 3.52 -16.08 -2.21
CA SER A 16 4.63 -15.78 -3.13
C SER A 16 4.90 -14.29 -3.29
N ALA A 17 4.02 -13.45 -2.76
CA ALA A 17 4.21 -12.01 -2.70
C ALA A 17 5.41 -11.67 -1.81
N ARG A 18 6.06 -10.54 -2.12
CA ARG A 18 7.19 -10.01 -1.36
C ARG A 18 6.92 -8.61 -0.87
N PHE A 19 7.42 -8.33 0.32
CA PHE A 19 7.38 -7.05 1.01
C PHE A 19 8.79 -6.68 1.46
N ASN A 20 9.03 -5.40 1.74
CA ASN A 20 10.30 -4.90 2.23
C ASN A 20 10.05 -3.89 3.35
N LYS A 21 10.29 -4.34 4.59
CA LYS A 21 9.99 -3.61 5.83
C LYS A 21 8.56 -3.01 5.86
N PRO A 22 7.51 -3.84 5.77
CA PRO A 22 6.15 -3.35 5.96
C PRO A 22 5.96 -2.87 7.41
N TYR A 23 5.50 -1.63 7.62
CA TYR A 23 5.40 -1.05 8.97
C TYR A 23 3.97 -0.87 9.45
N GLY A 24 3.13 -0.17 8.69
CA GLY A 24 1.76 0.11 9.06
C GLY A 24 0.77 -0.65 8.20
N LEU A 25 -0.38 -0.97 8.81
CA LEU A 25 -1.51 -1.56 8.10
C LEU A 25 -2.85 -1.09 8.65
N VAL A 26 -3.89 -1.25 7.85
CA VAL A 26 -5.29 -1.09 8.24
C VAL A 26 -6.13 -2.15 7.55
N VAL A 27 -7.25 -2.54 8.15
CA VAL A 27 -8.26 -3.41 7.53
C VAL A 27 -9.43 -2.54 7.11
N ASP A 28 -9.83 -2.62 5.83
CA ASP A 28 -11.01 -1.91 5.32
C ASP A 28 -12.32 -2.68 5.61
N PRO A 29 -13.51 -2.07 5.43
CA PRO A 29 -14.80 -2.75 5.66
C PRO A 29 -15.08 -3.96 4.77
N SER A 30 -14.31 -4.14 3.70
CA SER A 30 -14.36 -5.31 2.82
C SER A 30 -13.34 -6.39 3.20
N ASP A 31 -12.76 -6.28 4.40
CA ASP A 31 -11.75 -7.19 4.96
C ASP A 31 -10.46 -7.26 4.13
N ASN A 32 -10.17 -6.21 3.34
CA ASN A 32 -8.87 -6.08 2.71
C ASN A 32 -7.86 -5.49 3.70
N ILE A 33 -6.65 -6.04 3.71
CA ILE A 33 -5.53 -5.49 4.48
C ILE A 33 -4.73 -4.56 3.58
N ILE A 34 -4.66 -3.28 3.96
CA ILE A 34 -3.82 -2.31 3.27
C ILE A 34 -2.53 -2.14 4.04
N VAL A 35 -1.40 -2.27 3.35
CA VAL A 35 -0.07 -2.35 3.94
C VAL A 35 0.81 -1.25 3.36
N ALA A 36 1.43 -0.47 4.24
CA ALA A 36 2.55 0.39 3.88
C ALA A 36 3.82 -0.47 3.71
N ASP A 37 4.20 -0.72 2.46
CA ASP A 37 5.39 -1.48 2.09
C ASP A 37 6.59 -0.53 1.98
N THR A 38 7.07 -0.10 3.15
CA THR A 38 7.85 1.12 3.35
C THR A 38 9.08 1.20 2.47
N HIS A 39 9.93 0.17 2.48
CA HIS A 39 11.18 0.18 1.69
C HIS A 39 10.98 -0.19 0.22
N ASN A 40 9.77 -0.57 -0.18
CA ASN A 40 9.39 -0.70 -1.57
C ASN A 40 8.66 0.55 -2.08
N HIS A 41 8.49 1.59 -1.28
CA HIS A 41 7.83 2.84 -1.66
C HIS A 41 6.41 2.63 -2.25
N ARG A 42 5.65 1.70 -1.65
CA ARG A 42 4.34 1.26 -2.16
C ARG A 42 3.30 1.12 -1.07
N ILE A 43 2.04 1.29 -1.46
CA ILE A 43 0.87 0.81 -0.70
C ILE A 43 0.34 -0.43 -1.39
N ARG A 44 0.20 -1.51 -0.60
CA ARG A 44 -0.18 -2.84 -1.07
C ARG A 44 -1.52 -3.22 -0.48
N LYS A 45 -2.39 -3.84 -1.28
CA LYS A 45 -3.69 -4.38 -0.86
C LYS A 45 -3.61 -5.89 -0.83
N ILE A 46 -4.09 -6.50 0.24
CA ILE A 46 -4.27 -7.95 0.39
C ILE A 46 -5.76 -8.22 0.49
N THR A 47 -6.32 -8.97 -0.45
CA THR A 47 -7.74 -9.35 -0.41
C THR A 47 -7.99 -10.55 0.51
N PRO A 48 -9.23 -10.80 0.96
CA PRO A 48 -9.58 -12.02 1.68
C PRO A 48 -9.25 -13.32 0.92
N ALA A 49 -9.26 -13.25 -0.42
CA ALA A 49 -8.82 -14.34 -1.29
C ALA A 49 -7.29 -14.56 -1.29
N GLY A 50 -6.53 -13.77 -0.53
CA GLY A 50 -5.09 -13.87 -0.42
C GLY A 50 -4.34 -13.39 -1.67
N MET A 51 -4.87 -12.41 -2.39
CA MET A 51 -4.18 -11.78 -3.52
C MET A 51 -3.55 -10.45 -3.09
N VAL A 52 -2.28 -10.24 -3.44
CA VAL A 52 -1.55 -9.00 -3.18
C VAL A 52 -1.44 -8.18 -4.46
N THR A 53 -1.87 -6.92 -4.40
CA THR A 53 -1.73 -5.95 -5.49
C THR A 53 -1.14 -4.63 -4.99
N THR A 54 -0.48 -3.90 -5.87
CA THR A 54 -0.06 -2.51 -5.61
C THR A 54 -1.20 -1.55 -5.95
N ILE A 55 -1.60 -0.71 -5.00
CA ILE A 55 -2.66 0.30 -5.21
C ILE A 55 -2.12 1.73 -5.25
N ALA A 56 -0.89 1.96 -4.78
CA ALA A 56 -0.16 3.19 -5.02
C ALA A 56 1.35 3.02 -4.90
N GLY A 57 2.09 3.90 -5.57
CA GLY A 57 3.56 3.92 -5.60
C GLY A 57 4.13 3.16 -6.79
N ASP A 58 5.00 3.81 -7.56
CA ASP A 58 5.76 3.20 -8.68
C ASP A 58 6.99 2.42 -8.18
N GLY A 59 7.37 2.59 -6.92
CA GLY A 59 8.53 1.99 -6.27
C GLY A 59 9.79 2.84 -6.22
N ASN A 60 9.77 4.01 -6.85
CA ASN A 60 10.85 4.97 -6.77
C ASN A 60 10.56 5.94 -5.62
N VAL A 61 11.58 6.16 -4.79
CA VAL A 61 11.50 7.21 -3.77
C VAL A 61 11.29 8.57 -4.44
N GLY A 62 10.33 9.34 -3.93
CA GLY A 62 10.12 10.70 -4.42
C GLY A 62 8.77 11.27 -4.05
N TYR A 63 8.43 12.34 -4.76
CA TYR A 63 7.16 13.01 -4.66
C TYR A 63 6.61 13.24 -6.07
N LEU A 64 5.57 12.49 -6.40
CA LEU A 64 4.75 12.67 -7.60
C LEU A 64 3.33 12.26 -7.21
N ASP A 65 2.37 13.15 -7.45
CA ASP A 65 0.93 12.90 -7.29
C ASP A 65 0.30 12.59 -8.65
N GLY A 66 -0.98 12.24 -8.67
CA GLY A 66 -1.73 11.89 -9.88
C GLY A 66 -2.30 10.48 -9.80
N ILE A 67 -2.11 9.69 -10.85
CA ILE A 67 -2.56 8.29 -10.90
C ILE A 67 -1.88 7.52 -9.76
N PRO A 68 -2.63 6.87 -8.83
CA PRO A 68 -2.04 6.26 -7.64
C PRO A 68 -0.89 5.30 -7.92
N THR A 69 -1.01 4.43 -8.93
CA THR A 69 0.03 3.44 -9.31
C THR A 69 1.25 4.04 -10.00
N GLU A 70 1.17 5.29 -10.46
CA GLU A 70 2.29 6.04 -11.05
C GLU A 70 2.87 7.08 -10.07
N SER A 71 2.21 7.27 -8.91
CA SER A 71 2.68 8.18 -7.87
C SER A 71 4.04 7.72 -7.32
N LYS A 72 4.85 8.67 -6.88
CA LYS A 72 6.09 8.38 -6.14
C LYS A 72 5.84 8.61 -4.67
N LEU A 73 6.11 7.59 -3.86
CA LEU A 73 5.97 7.65 -2.41
C LEU A 73 7.35 7.64 -1.73
N ASN A 74 7.45 8.23 -0.56
CA ASN A 74 8.67 8.23 0.24
C ASN A 74 8.44 7.54 1.58
N CYS A 75 8.89 6.28 1.65
CA CYS A 75 8.83 5.44 2.85
C CYS A 75 7.47 5.58 3.57
N PRO A 76 6.35 5.17 2.93
CA PRO A 76 5.07 5.19 3.60
C PRO A 76 5.18 4.34 4.87
N ARG A 77 4.78 4.89 6.02
CA ARG A 77 4.91 4.22 7.33
C ARG A 77 3.59 3.72 7.86
N ALA A 78 2.55 4.52 7.75
CA ALA A 78 1.24 4.24 8.32
C ALA A 78 0.15 4.47 7.27
N VAL A 79 -0.88 3.65 7.34
CA VAL A 79 -2.11 3.81 6.54
C VAL A 79 -3.29 3.80 7.50
N THR A 80 -4.23 4.72 7.31
CA THR A 80 -5.56 4.66 7.92
C THR A 80 -6.62 4.75 6.84
N PHE A 81 -7.82 4.27 7.14
CA PHE A 81 -8.99 4.36 6.28
C PHE A 81 -9.99 5.34 6.89
N ASN A 82 -10.73 6.08 6.08
CA ASN A 82 -11.79 6.98 6.55
C ASN A 82 -13.19 6.50 6.10
N ALA A 83 -14.25 7.08 6.67
CA ALA A 83 -15.63 6.72 6.32
C ALA A 83 -16.02 7.05 4.87
N ASN A 84 -15.23 7.85 4.16
CA ASN A 84 -15.46 8.22 2.75
C ASN A 84 -14.82 7.21 1.77
N GLY A 85 -14.16 6.15 2.25
CA GLY A 85 -13.49 5.19 1.38
C GLY A 85 -12.03 5.52 1.06
N ASP A 86 -11.49 6.64 1.55
CA ASP A 86 -10.11 7.01 1.27
C ASP A 86 -9.11 6.33 2.20
N TYR A 87 -7.90 6.11 1.69
CA TYR A 87 -6.73 5.79 2.50
C TYR A 87 -5.88 7.03 2.75
N LEU A 88 -5.54 7.30 4.00
CA LEU A 88 -4.57 8.33 4.39
C LEU A 88 -3.24 7.67 4.74
N ILE A 89 -2.15 8.20 4.19
CA ILE A 89 -0.81 7.62 4.26
C ILE A 89 0.13 8.64 4.89
N ALA A 90 0.79 8.25 5.99
CA ALA A 90 1.89 9.04 6.54
C ALA A 90 3.22 8.63 5.90
N GLU A 91 3.96 9.60 5.39
CA GLU A 91 5.25 9.43 4.71
C GLU A 91 6.41 10.05 5.52
N ASP A 92 7.63 9.53 5.34
CA ASP A 92 8.84 10.06 6.01
C ASP A 92 9.22 11.48 5.53
N ASN A 93 8.66 11.95 4.41
CA ASN A 93 8.89 13.29 3.85
C ASN A 93 8.05 14.40 4.49
N HIS A 94 7.54 14.19 5.70
CA HIS A 94 6.68 15.11 6.46
C HIS A 94 5.30 15.37 5.83
N ARG A 95 4.74 14.39 5.10
CA ARG A 95 3.44 14.54 4.44
C ARG A 95 2.46 13.47 4.87
N ILE A 96 1.19 13.87 4.87
CA ILE A 96 0.05 12.95 4.82
C ILE A 96 -0.50 13.02 3.40
N ARG A 97 -0.58 11.87 2.72
CA ARG A 97 -1.24 11.75 1.42
C ARG A 97 -2.57 11.06 1.54
N ARG A 98 -3.44 11.33 0.57
CA ARG A 98 -4.73 10.66 0.42
C ARG A 98 -4.73 9.89 -0.90
N ILE A 99 -5.05 8.61 -0.84
CA ILE A 99 -5.45 7.82 -2.01
C ILE A 99 -6.97 7.73 -1.96
N SER A 100 -7.62 8.38 -2.92
CA SER A 100 -9.04 8.16 -3.15
C SER A 100 -9.17 6.91 -4.00
N VAL A 101 -9.86 5.91 -3.44
CA VAL A 101 -10.33 4.79 -4.25
C VAL A 101 -11.51 5.36 -5.05
N PRO A 102 -11.49 5.32 -6.40
CA PRO A 102 -12.67 5.72 -7.14
C PRO A 102 -13.83 4.87 -6.65
N ASP A 103 -14.94 5.52 -6.29
CA ASP A 103 -16.20 4.84 -6.01
C ASP A 103 -16.43 3.82 -7.12
N SER A 104 -16.64 2.56 -6.76
CA SER A 104 -17.03 1.55 -7.74
C SER A 104 -18.36 1.98 -8.34
N ASP A 105 -18.38 2.31 -9.64
CA ASP A 105 -19.60 2.30 -10.45
C ASP A 105 -20.32 0.94 -10.34
#